data_AF-A0A7M7LKS5-F1
#
_entry.id   AF-A0A7M7LKS5-F1
#
_cell.length_a   1.000
_cell.length_b   1.000
_cell.length_c   1.000
_cell.angle_alpha   90.00
_cell.angle_beta   90.00
_cell.angle_gamma   90.00
#
_symmetry.space_group_name_H-M   'P 1'
#
loop_
_entity.id
_entity.type
_entity.pdbx_description
1 polymer ?
#
loop_
_entity_poly.entity_id
_entity_poly.type
_entity_poly.pdbx_seq_one_letter_code
_entity_poly.pdbx_strand_id
1 'polypeptide(L)'
;MNEEEDELENSLYFNLLKNEYHKKYQRAIDNGWTICVPVGTRLAGIPIDESFVDQHLLRPTRLPNHFVSTYSRELCLHKIEKNVITFIGRAKHNMLDDQDDPVDEEVILEDILKYNIDAETDDFCTRILSIEKGYNNQHQPYNILIVEHPILSSYRDPPENDDIVTALVEDHRTATEFLLMLSEKKTFCLSEAENILSYLKSYQYKDVQDMKNVIKHIIQSNWAIVLRRHSNEYQRDARFQKRLSLALEIYVLHGLHKIIYDKISEDFNEYFKDYSHLKEKIDALNAAGATPDQLGVRKDLAIMLAYGVVELANLDATIGPHARLNCLKSSFEMAIAEIKGAVAESASKNDTDDEVTLNMTIMPEDLIQICTYLIVKCKCYTLFQDLYYIENFVFSLNPADKAGYILTVYKSALENIDKIDTNNLPARNKKIKTEMDLDDLSDYVLLRNNLPHY
;
A
#
# COMPACT_ATOMS: atom_id res chain seq x y z
N MET A 1 7.36 -15.44 -28.12
CA MET A 1 7.12 -14.15 -28.80
C MET A 1 6.26 -14.49 -29.99
N ASN A 2 4.99 -14.07 -29.98
CA ASN A 2 4.10 -14.22 -31.13
C ASN A 2 4.44 -13.08 -32.09
N GLU A 3 5.04 -13.40 -33.23
CA GLU A 3 5.50 -12.40 -34.22
C GLU A 3 4.35 -11.61 -34.87
N GLU A 4 3.09 -12.05 -34.72
CA GLU A 4 1.89 -11.41 -35.28
C GLU A 4 1.38 -10.20 -34.47
N GLU A 5 1.71 -10.07 -33.18
CA GLU A 5 1.24 -8.94 -32.33
C GLU A 5 2.07 -7.65 -32.53
N ASP A 6 3.25 -7.73 -33.14
CA ASP A 6 4.19 -6.61 -33.29
C ASP A 6 4.17 -5.98 -34.69
N GLU A 7 3.23 -6.38 -35.57
CA GLU A 7 3.02 -5.72 -36.85
C GLU A 7 2.51 -4.28 -36.65
N LEU A 8 3.06 -3.33 -37.42
CA LEU A 8 2.70 -1.91 -37.32
C LEU A 8 1.19 -1.68 -37.47
N GLU A 9 0.51 -2.48 -38.28
CA GLU A 9 -0.94 -2.42 -38.51
C GLU A 9 -1.77 -2.81 -37.27
N ASN A 10 -1.20 -3.62 -36.38
CA ASN A 10 -1.81 -4.06 -35.13
C ASN A 10 -1.49 -3.12 -33.95
N SER A 11 -0.59 -2.15 -34.14
CA SER A 11 -0.24 -1.18 -33.10
C SER A 11 -1.41 -0.26 -32.76
N LEU A 12 -1.88 -0.35 -31.51
CA LEU A 12 -2.92 0.53 -30.96
C LEU A 12 -2.52 2.01 -31.12
N TYR A 13 -1.29 2.36 -30.75
CA TYR A 13 -0.80 3.74 -30.86
C TYR A 13 -0.77 4.23 -32.30
N PHE A 14 -0.27 3.41 -33.23
CA PHE A 14 -0.21 3.80 -34.64
C PHE A 14 -1.61 4.00 -35.24
N ASN A 15 -2.57 3.14 -34.90
CA ASN A 15 -3.95 3.28 -35.33
C ASN A 15 -4.62 4.53 -34.74
N LEU A 16 -4.39 4.84 -33.46
CA LEU A 16 -4.85 6.10 -32.85
C LEU A 16 -4.22 7.31 -33.55
N LEU A 17 -2.93 7.25 -33.86
CA LEU A 17 -2.21 8.32 -34.55
C LEU A 17 -2.80 8.59 -35.95
N LYS A 18 -3.10 7.54 -36.73
CA LYS A 18 -3.70 7.67 -38.06
C LYS A 18 -5.14 8.18 -38.05
N ASN A 19 -5.93 7.76 -37.06
CA ASN A 19 -7.37 7.99 -37.02
C ASN A 19 -7.74 9.20 -36.16
N GLU A 20 -7.44 9.17 -34.86
CA GLU A 20 -7.85 10.22 -33.91
C GLU A 20 -6.94 11.45 -33.98
N TYR A 21 -5.62 11.22 -34.08
CA TYR A 21 -4.62 12.29 -34.20
C TYR A 21 -4.20 12.55 -35.66
N HIS A 22 -5.11 12.30 -36.61
CA HIS A 22 -4.85 12.35 -38.05
C HIS A 22 -4.14 13.63 -38.51
N LYS A 23 -4.51 14.80 -37.96
CA LYS A 23 -3.88 16.08 -38.29
C LYS A 23 -2.38 16.11 -37.95
N LYS A 24 -1.99 15.52 -36.82
CA LYS A 24 -0.59 15.45 -36.38
C LYS A 24 0.18 14.43 -37.21
N TYR A 25 -0.43 13.27 -37.49
CA TYR A 25 0.12 12.27 -38.39
C TYR A 25 0.41 12.83 -39.78
N GLN A 26 -0.57 13.50 -40.38
CA GLN A 26 -0.42 14.11 -41.70
C GLN A 26 0.66 15.19 -41.69
N ARG A 27 0.68 16.04 -40.66
CA ARG A 27 1.73 17.06 -40.49
C ARG A 27 3.12 16.42 -40.38
N ALA A 28 3.27 15.33 -39.64
CA ALA A 28 4.53 14.62 -39.52
C ALA A 28 5.00 14.08 -40.88
N ILE A 29 4.10 13.48 -41.66
CA ILE A 29 4.40 12.97 -43.01
C ILE A 29 4.76 14.10 -43.98
N ASP A 30 3.97 15.17 -44.00
CA ASP A 30 4.15 16.30 -44.91
C ASP A 30 5.52 16.98 -44.70
N ASN A 31 6.04 16.95 -43.47
CA ASN A 31 7.32 17.55 -43.11
C ASN A 31 8.48 16.53 -43.00
N GLY A 32 8.25 15.25 -43.33
CA GLY A 32 9.28 14.22 -43.28
C GLY A 32 9.80 13.91 -41.86
N TRP A 33 8.96 14.11 -40.84
CA TRP A 33 9.31 13.85 -39.44
C TRP A 33 9.41 12.35 -39.16
N THR A 34 10.18 12.02 -38.12
CA THR A 34 10.32 10.63 -37.66
C THR A 34 9.23 10.31 -36.64
N ILE A 35 8.52 9.20 -36.84
CA ILE A 35 7.42 8.76 -35.96
C ILE A 35 7.93 7.61 -35.10
N CYS A 36 7.91 7.73 -33.78
CA CYS A 36 8.29 6.64 -32.87
C CYS A 36 7.03 5.91 -32.39
N VAL A 37 6.93 4.61 -32.67
CA VAL A 37 5.78 3.76 -32.33
C VAL A 37 6.23 2.74 -31.28
N PRO A 38 5.89 2.92 -29.99
CA PRO A 38 6.23 1.94 -28.97
C PRO A 38 5.42 0.64 -29.11
N VAL A 39 6.02 -0.48 -28.73
CA VAL A 39 5.33 -1.78 -28.70
C VAL A 39 4.13 -1.76 -27.76
N GLY A 40 3.01 -2.34 -28.18
CA GLY A 40 1.72 -2.27 -27.46
C GLY A 40 1.76 -2.82 -26.03
N THR A 41 2.54 -3.88 -25.78
CA THR A 41 2.72 -4.45 -24.43
C THR A 41 3.36 -3.46 -23.45
N ARG A 42 4.15 -2.50 -23.93
CA ARG A 42 4.76 -1.43 -23.12
C ARG A 42 3.92 -0.16 -23.02
N LEU A 43 2.74 -0.16 -23.64
CA LEU A 43 1.75 0.92 -23.53
C LEU A 43 0.60 0.57 -22.57
N ALA A 44 0.64 -0.60 -21.93
CA ALA A 44 -0.41 -1.05 -21.03
C ALA A 44 -0.67 -0.01 -19.92
N GLY A 45 -1.90 0.48 -19.86
CA GLY A 45 -2.35 1.49 -18.91
C GLY A 45 -1.85 2.91 -19.18
N ILE A 46 -0.95 3.14 -20.14
CA ILE A 46 -0.42 4.47 -20.48
C ILE A 46 -1.51 5.25 -21.23
N PRO A 47 -1.96 6.42 -20.73
CA PRO A 47 -2.89 7.25 -21.48
C PRO A 47 -2.17 7.79 -22.71
N ILE A 48 -2.65 7.41 -23.90
CA ILE A 48 -2.20 7.97 -25.17
C ILE A 48 -2.95 9.27 -25.37
N ASP A 49 -2.42 10.35 -24.81
CA ASP A 49 -2.97 11.70 -24.93
C ASP A 49 -2.20 12.54 -25.95
N GLU A 50 -2.60 13.80 -26.10
CA GLU A 50 -1.99 14.71 -27.05
C GLU A 50 -0.50 14.98 -26.76
N SER A 51 -0.12 15.01 -25.47
CA SER A 51 1.26 15.18 -25.02
C SER A 51 2.10 13.95 -25.38
N PHE A 52 1.57 12.75 -25.13
CA PHE A 52 2.22 11.50 -25.50
C PHE A 52 2.50 11.46 -27.00
N VAL A 53 1.51 11.81 -27.83
CA VAL A 53 1.66 11.85 -29.28
C VAL A 53 2.77 12.82 -29.69
N ASP A 54 2.73 14.06 -29.19
CA ASP A 54 3.72 15.07 -29.54
C ASP A 54 5.14 14.70 -29.10
N GLN A 55 5.27 14.02 -27.98
CA GLN A 55 6.55 13.55 -27.49
C GLN A 55 7.15 12.42 -28.34
N HIS A 56 6.34 11.71 -29.13
CA HIS A 56 6.77 10.61 -30.00
C HIS A 56 6.90 10.99 -31.49
N LEU A 57 6.60 12.25 -31.84
CA LEU A 57 6.86 12.82 -33.16
C LEU A 57 8.17 13.63 -33.12
N LEU A 58 9.15 13.21 -33.90
CA LEU A 58 10.53 13.70 -33.84
C LEU A 58 10.89 14.51 -35.09
N ARG A 59 11.20 15.79 -34.88
CA ARG A 59 11.63 16.74 -35.90
C ARG A 59 13.16 16.72 -36.03
N PRO A 60 13.73 16.64 -37.23
CA PRO A 60 15.19 16.72 -37.39
C PRO A 60 15.70 18.11 -37.00
N THR A 61 16.89 18.15 -36.39
CA THR A 61 17.62 19.40 -36.10
C THR A 61 18.75 19.62 -37.11
N ARG A 62 19.49 20.73 -36.98
CA ARG A 62 20.73 20.97 -37.75
C ARG A 62 21.86 20.02 -37.34
N LEU A 63 21.80 19.46 -36.13
CA LEU A 63 22.80 18.53 -35.65
C LEU A 63 22.54 17.13 -36.23
N PRO A 64 23.57 16.44 -36.74
CA PRO A 64 23.41 15.13 -37.31
C PRO A 64 22.88 14.17 -36.25
N ASN A 65 21.89 13.36 -36.62
CA ASN A 65 21.26 12.36 -35.75
C ASN A 65 20.52 12.90 -34.52
N HIS A 66 20.29 14.21 -34.41
CA HIS A 66 19.56 14.82 -33.30
C HIS A 66 18.18 15.27 -33.73
N PHE A 67 17.20 15.02 -32.86
CA PHE A 67 15.79 15.24 -33.11
C PHE A 67 15.11 15.86 -31.90
N VAL A 68 14.08 16.66 -32.14
CA VAL A 68 13.31 17.33 -31.08
C VAL A 68 11.85 16.89 -31.17
N SER A 69 11.24 16.62 -30.01
CA SER A 69 9.79 16.34 -29.93
C SER A 69 8.94 17.52 -30.43
N THR A 70 7.68 17.27 -30.79
CA THR A 70 6.76 18.32 -31.24
C THR A 70 5.98 18.97 -30.10
N TYR A 71 6.26 18.61 -28.84
CA TYR A 71 5.49 19.08 -27.70
C TYR A 71 5.87 20.50 -27.31
N SER A 72 4.95 21.44 -27.52
CA SER A 72 5.23 22.88 -27.41
C SER A 72 5.53 23.37 -25.99
N ARG A 73 5.07 22.65 -24.95
CA ARG A 73 5.29 23.04 -23.55
C ARG A 73 6.65 22.58 -23.00
N GLU A 74 7.19 21.51 -23.56
CA GLU A 74 8.44 20.90 -23.14
C GLU A 74 9.12 20.24 -24.35
N LEU A 75 10.21 20.85 -24.81
CA LEU A 75 10.99 20.35 -25.93
C LEU A 75 11.99 19.32 -25.42
N CYS A 76 11.92 18.09 -25.93
CA CYS A 76 12.82 17.00 -25.60
C CYS A 76 13.78 16.75 -26.76
N LEU A 77 15.09 16.76 -26.48
CA LEU A 77 16.14 16.46 -27.43
C LEU A 77 16.51 14.98 -27.36
N HIS A 78 16.50 14.31 -28.49
CA HIS A 78 16.85 12.91 -28.65
C HIS A 78 17.96 12.74 -29.69
N LYS A 79 18.81 11.74 -29.48
CA LYS A 79 19.85 11.35 -30.43
C LYS A 79 19.58 9.93 -30.91
N ILE A 80 19.55 9.73 -32.23
CA ILE A 80 19.29 8.43 -32.85
C ILE A 80 20.59 7.90 -33.46
N GLU A 81 21.20 6.90 -32.84
CA GLU A 81 22.42 6.28 -33.35
C GLU A 81 22.25 4.77 -33.48
N LYS A 82 22.53 4.26 -34.69
CA LYS A 82 22.37 2.84 -35.04
C LYS A 82 20.92 2.40 -34.80
N ASN A 83 20.69 1.61 -33.76
CA ASN A 83 19.39 1.05 -33.38
C ASN A 83 18.95 1.53 -32.00
N VAL A 84 19.40 2.71 -31.55
CA VAL A 84 19.10 3.24 -30.22
C VAL A 84 18.69 4.70 -30.33
N ILE A 85 17.62 5.05 -29.62
CA ILE A 85 17.21 6.43 -29.36
C ILE A 85 17.61 6.76 -27.93
N THR A 86 18.45 7.77 -27.75
CA THR A 86 18.94 8.25 -26.45
C THR A 86 18.34 9.61 -26.16
N PHE A 87 17.77 9.79 -24.97
CA PHE A 87 17.34 11.10 -24.48
C PHE A 87 18.58 11.91 -24.08
N ILE A 88 18.65 13.16 -24.54
CA ILE A 88 19.80 14.06 -24.29
C ILE A 88 19.46 15.11 -23.24
N GLY A 89 18.23 15.63 -23.25
CA GLY A 89 17.79 16.65 -22.32
C GLY A 89 16.46 17.27 -22.72
N ARG A 90 15.94 18.15 -21.87
CA ARG A 90 14.67 18.84 -22.11
C ARG A 90 14.77 20.32 -21.73
N ALA A 91 13.94 21.14 -22.34
CA ALA A 91 13.72 22.52 -21.92
C ALA A 91 12.23 22.77 -21.72
N LYS A 92 11.88 23.26 -20.53
CA LYS A 92 10.53 23.75 -20.25
C LYS A 92 10.40 25.18 -20.75
N HIS A 93 9.33 25.45 -21.48
CA HIS A 93 9.01 26.81 -21.90
C HIS A 93 8.45 27.59 -20.70
N ASN A 94 9.32 28.16 -19.86
CA ASN A 94 8.90 29.00 -18.75
C ASN A 94 8.49 30.40 -19.25
N MET A 95 7.19 30.70 -19.18
CA MET A 95 6.59 32.03 -19.10
C MET A 95 7.23 33.17 -19.92
N LEU A 96 6.70 33.39 -21.13
CA LEU A 96 6.46 34.75 -21.63
C LEU A 96 5.08 34.75 -22.32
N ASP A 97 4.37 35.85 -22.15
CA ASP A 97 2.97 36.10 -22.50
C ASP A 97 2.57 35.69 -23.92
N ASP A 98 1.26 35.56 -24.13
CA ASP A 98 0.49 35.33 -25.37
C ASP A 98 0.86 36.27 -26.55
N GLN A 99 2.12 36.28 -26.98
CA GLN A 99 2.56 36.84 -28.24
C GLN A 99 3.22 35.73 -29.06
N ASP A 100 2.64 35.51 -30.23
CA ASP A 100 3.05 34.59 -31.30
C ASP A 100 4.45 34.90 -31.88
N ASP A 101 5.41 35.34 -31.06
CA ASP A 101 6.80 35.42 -31.49
C ASP A 101 7.42 34.03 -31.36
N PRO A 102 7.88 33.42 -32.46
CA PRO A 102 8.55 32.14 -32.41
C PRO A 102 9.85 32.32 -31.62
N VAL A 103 9.87 31.86 -30.38
CA VAL A 103 11.12 31.67 -29.63
C VAL A 103 12.00 30.78 -30.49
N ASP A 104 13.19 31.29 -30.80
CA ASP A 104 14.10 30.63 -31.73
C ASP A 104 14.48 29.26 -31.16
N GLU A 105 13.93 28.18 -31.74
CA GLU A 105 14.18 26.79 -31.33
C GLU A 105 15.69 26.49 -31.29
N GLU A 106 16.48 27.26 -32.06
CA GLU A 106 17.94 27.21 -32.10
C GLU A 106 18.58 27.63 -30.77
N VAL A 107 18.08 28.68 -30.12
CA VAL A 107 18.59 29.14 -28.82
C VAL A 107 18.29 28.10 -27.73
N ILE A 108 17.10 27.51 -27.77
CA ILE A 108 16.72 26.45 -26.81
C ILE A 108 17.57 25.19 -27.01
N LEU A 109 17.89 24.83 -28.27
CA LEU A 109 18.76 23.71 -28.58
C LEU A 109 20.19 23.94 -28.09
N GLU A 110 20.74 25.13 -28.31
CA GLU A 110 22.05 25.51 -27.77
C GLU A 110 22.04 25.45 -26.24
N ASP A 111 20.95 25.90 -25.61
CA ASP A 111 20.80 25.90 -24.15
C ASP A 111 20.70 24.49 -23.56
N ILE A 112 19.93 23.58 -24.18
CA ILE A 112 19.87 22.16 -23.77
C ILE A 112 21.26 21.53 -23.85
N LEU A 113 21.99 21.77 -24.95
CA LEU A 113 23.31 21.18 -25.17
C LEU A 113 24.42 21.78 -24.30
N LYS A 114 24.30 23.06 -23.95
CA LYS A 114 25.33 23.82 -23.23
C LYS A 114 25.14 23.80 -21.72
N TYR A 115 23.89 23.86 -21.26
CA TYR A 115 23.57 24.02 -19.84
C TYR A 115 22.95 22.79 -19.21
N ASN A 116 22.59 21.76 -19.99
CA ASN A 116 21.96 20.52 -19.49
C ASN A 116 20.82 20.88 -18.51
N ILE A 117 19.91 21.74 -18.98
CA ILE A 117 18.86 22.35 -18.17
C ILE A 117 17.98 21.21 -17.65
N ASP A 118 17.95 21.03 -16.33
CA ASP A 118 17.39 19.89 -15.59
C ASP A 118 18.13 18.54 -15.83
N ALA A 119 19.45 18.52 -15.60
CA ALA A 119 20.29 17.32 -15.49
C ALA A 119 19.97 16.41 -14.28
N GLU A 120 18.72 15.98 -14.14
CA GLU A 120 18.52 14.55 -13.87
C GLU A 120 18.74 13.88 -15.22
N THR A 121 20.00 13.52 -15.50
CA THR A 121 20.35 12.69 -16.64
C THR A 121 19.71 11.33 -16.41
N ASP A 122 18.44 11.22 -16.74
CA ASP A 122 17.86 9.95 -17.12
C ASP A 122 18.71 9.47 -18.29
N ASP A 123 19.64 8.55 -18.04
CA ASP A 123 20.40 7.77 -19.05
C ASP A 123 19.42 6.87 -19.81
N PHE A 124 18.36 7.47 -20.34
CA PHE A 124 17.24 6.81 -20.92
C PHE A 124 17.54 6.55 -22.38
N CYS A 125 17.55 5.27 -22.73
CA CYS A 125 17.60 4.84 -24.10
C CYS A 125 16.54 3.76 -24.36
N THR A 126 16.06 3.73 -25.60
CA THR A 126 15.16 2.71 -26.10
C THR A 126 15.69 2.13 -27.40
N ARG A 127 15.51 0.83 -27.62
CA ARG A 127 15.98 0.15 -28.83
C ARG A 127 14.97 0.30 -29.95
N ILE A 128 15.48 0.54 -31.14
CA ILE A 128 14.73 0.47 -32.40
C ILE A 128 14.68 -1.01 -32.79
N LEU A 129 13.47 -1.56 -32.83
CA LEU A 129 13.21 -2.95 -33.17
C LEU A 129 13.08 -3.12 -34.69
N SER A 130 12.40 -2.18 -35.35
CA SER A 130 12.24 -2.15 -36.81
C SER A 130 12.12 -0.72 -37.32
N ILE A 131 12.41 -0.53 -38.61
CA ILE A 131 12.31 0.76 -39.31
C ILE A 131 11.44 0.56 -40.56
N GLU A 132 10.26 1.15 -40.56
CA GLU A 132 9.39 1.23 -41.71
C GLU A 132 9.60 2.55 -42.45
N LYS A 133 9.76 2.49 -43.77
CA LYS A 133 9.98 3.68 -44.61
C LYS A 133 8.72 3.99 -45.39
N GLY A 134 8.26 5.23 -45.29
CA GLY A 134 7.18 5.76 -46.10
C GLY A 134 7.64 6.91 -47.00
N TYR A 135 6.80 7.28 -47.96
CA TYR A 135 6.99 8.43 -48.82
C TYR A 135 5.76 9.33 -48.76
N ASN A 136 5.96 10.63 -48.59
CA ASN A 136 4.86 11.59 -48.62
C ASN A 136 4.39 11.87 -50.06
N ASN A 137 3.35 12.69 -50.23
CA ASN A 137 2.82 13.06 -51.55
C ASN A 137 3.84 13.78 -52.45
N GLN A 138 4.91 14.33 -51.87
CA GLN A 138 6.03 14.95 -52.57
C GLN A 138 7.19 13.98 -52.85
N HIS A 139 6.99 12.67 -52.62
CA HIS A 139 8.00 11.62 -52.73
C HIS A 139 9.21 11.81 -51.79
N GLN A 140 9.06 12.59 -50.72
CA GLN A 140 10.09 12.70 -49.69
C GLN A 140 9.95 11.55 -48.70
N PRO A 141 11.07 10.91 -48.31
CA PRO A 141 11.04 9.79 -47.38
C PRO A 141 10.78 10.27 -45.95
N TYR A 142 10.04 9.46 -45.19
CA TYR A 142 9.92 9.58 -43.73
C TYR A 142 10.09 8.20 -43.08
N ASN A 143 10.48 8.19 -41.81
CA ASN A 143 10.72 6.96 -41.06
C ASN A 143 9.67 6.78 -39.96
N ILE A 144 9.18 5.55 -39.83
CA ILE A 144 8.43 5.08 -38.67
C ILE A 144 9.34 4.10 -37.94
N LEU A 145 9.74 4.44 -36.73
CA LEU A 145 10.59 3.63 -35.86
C LEU A 145 9.71 2.85 -34.90
N ILE A 146 9.71 1.53 -35.00
CA ILE A 146 9.09 0.67 -33.99
C ILE A 146 10.08 0.54 -32.85
N VAL A 147 9.72 1.03 -31.66
CA VAL A 147 10.62 1.14 -30.50
C VAL A 147 10.16 0.26 -29.35
N GLU A 148 11.12 -0.30 -28.63
CA GLU A 148 10.84 -1.26 -27.55
C GLU A 148 10.03 -0.65 -26.41
N HIS A 149 10.38 0.57 -25.99
CA HIS A 149 9.70 1.35 -24.95
C HIS A 149 9.38 2.75 -25.47
N PRO A 150 8.38 3.45 -24.88
CA PRO A 150 8.20 4.90 -25.08
C PRO A 150 9.52 5.66 -24.99
N ILE A 151 9.69 6.73 -25.75
CA ILE A 151 11.01 7.37 -25.90
C ILE A 151 11.41 8.28 -24.72
N LEU A 152 10.56 8.37 -23.69
CA LEU A 152 10.79 9.12 -22.46
C LEU A 152 10.60 8.23 -21.23
N SER A 153 11.44 8.44 -20.21
CA SER A 153 11.43 7.73 -18.93
C SER A 153 10.13 7.92 -18.14
N SER A 154 9.46 9.06 -18.30
CA SER A 154 8.17 9.38 -17.67
C SER A 154 7.05 8.38 -17.99
N TYR A 155 7.27 7.49 -18.96
CA TYR A 155 6.32 6.47 -19.38
C TYR A 155 6.76 5.04 -19.03
N ARG A 156 7.86 4.84 -18.30
CA ARG A 156 8.25 3.50 -17.80
C ARG A 156 7.45 3.09 -16.56
N ASP A 157 7.41 1.78 -16.33
CA ASP A 157 7.10 1.22 -15.03
C ASP A 157 8.33 1.36 -14.11
N PRO A 158 8.16 1.61 -12.80
CA PRO A 158 9.28 1.64 -11.88
C PRO A 158 9.99 0.28 -11.86
N PRO A 159 11.31 0.24 -11.58
CA PRO A 159 12.04 -1.01 -11.51
C PRO A 159 11.36 -1.98 -10.53
N GLU A 160 11.16 -3.24 -10.94
CA GLU A 160 10.52 -4.25 -10.07
C GLU A 160 11.25 -4.43 -8.73
N ASN A 161 12.57 -4.18 -8.72
CA ASN A 161 13.46 -4.28 -7.56
C ASN A 161 13.77 -2.93 -6.90
N ASP A 162 12.97 -1.88 -7.12
CA ASP A 162 13.19 -0.62 -6.41
C ASP A 162 12.90 -0.78 -4.92
N ASP A 163 13.81 -0.36 -4.05
CA ASP A 163 13.66 -0.41 -2.59
C ASP A 163 12.38 0.31 -2.13
N ILE A 164 11.98 1.39 -2.80
CA ILE A 164 10.71 2.08 -2.50
C ILE A 164 9.49 1.20 -2.81
N VAL A 165 9.56 0.44 -3.91
CA VAL A 165 8.47 -0.43 -4.42
C VAL A 165 8.54 -1.84 -3.83
N THR A 166 9.55 -2.15 -3.03
CA THR A 166 9.65 -3.40 -2.25
C THR A 166 9.59 -3.20 -0.71
N ALA A 167 9.79 -1.98 -0.20
CA ALA A 167 9.71 -1.66 1.23
C ALA A 167 8.43 -2.14 1.93
N LEU A 168 8.60 -2.79 3.09
CA LEU A 168 7.50 -3.20 3.95
C LEU A 168 7.05 -2.02 4.82
N VAL A 169 5.73 -1.85 5.00
CA VAL A 169 5.15 -0.81 5.87
C VAL A 169 4.05 -1.46 6.70
N GLU A 170 4.37 -1.81 7.94
CA GLU A 170 3.45 -2.53 8.84
C GLU A 170 3.29 -1.85 10.20
N ASP A 171 4.31 -1.13 10.64
CA ASP A 171 4.38 -0.50 11.96
C ASP A 171 5.00 0.91 11.88
N HIS A 172 5.04 1.60 13.02
CA HIS A 172 5.56 2.96 13.07
C HIS A 172 7.04 3.06 12.64
N ARG A 173 7.84 2.04 12.94
CA ARG A 173 9.26 2.03 12.61
C ARG A 173 9.45 1.94 11.10
N THR A 174 8.86 0.92 10.48
CA THR A 174 8.91 0.68 9.04
C THR A 174 8.26 1.82 8.25
N ALA A 175 7.18 2.42 8.75
CA ALA A 175 6.60 3.64 8.19
C ALA A 175 7.58 4.83 8.23
N THR A 176 8.28 5.02 9.35
CA THR A 176 9.28 6.09 9.49
C THR A 176 10.47 5.87 8.56
N GLU A 177 10.99 4.63 8.50
CA GLU A 177 12.08 4.24 7.61
C GLU A 177 11.69 4.47 6.13
N PHE A 178 10.46 4.12 5.73
CA PHE A 178 9.95 4.40 4.40
C PHE A 178 9.89 5.90 4.10
N LEU A 179 9.35 6.72 5.00
CA LEU A 179 9.29 8.17 4.81
C LEU A 179 10.69 8.81 4.75
N LEU A 180 11.66 8.28 5.50
CA LEU A 180 13.07 8.70 5.43
C LEU A 180 13.69 8.36 4.07
N MET A 181 13.41 7.18 3.51
CA MET A 181 13.85 6.80 2.17
C MET A 181 13.34 7.78 1.09
N LEU A 182 12.10 8.25 1.21
CA LEU A 182 11.57 9.30 0.32
C LEU A 182 12.27 10.65 0.52
N SER A 183 12.74 10.92 1.74
CA SER A 183 13.50 12.14 2.03
C SER A 183 14.89 12.13 1.38
N GLU A 184 15.55 10.97 1.31
CA GLU A 184 16.83 10.82 0.61
C GLU A 184 16.70 11.07 -0.89
N LYS A 185 15.57 10.67 -1.49
CA LYS A 185 15.23 10.98 -2.90
C LYS A 185 14.72 12.42 -3.11
N LYS A 186 14.72 13.28 -2.08
CA LYS A 186 14.27 14.70 -2.11
C LYS A 186 12.82 14.92 -2.57
N THR A 187 11.99 13.88 -2.59
CA THR A 187 10.57 13.95 -2.98
C THR A 187 9.66 14.22 -1.78
N PHE A 188 10.17 13.96 -0.57
CA PHE A 188 9.51 14.21 0.71
C PHE A 188 10.47 14.86 1.70
N CYS A 189 9.96 15.49 2.76
CA CYS A 189 10.79 15.90 3.88
C CYS A 189 10.07 15.54 5.18
N LEU A 190 10.77 14.89 6.12
CA LEU A 190 10.16 14.45 7.37
C LEU A 190 9.57 15.61 8.18
N SER A 191 10.12 16.82 8.06
CA SER A 191 9.57 18.02 8.69
C SER A 191 8.18 18.38 8.18
N GLU A 192 7.81 17.98 6.96
CA GLU A 192 6.42 18.12 6.48
C GLU A 192 5.46 17.25 7.30
N ALA A 193 5.86 16.03 7.64
CA ALA A 193 5.09 15.15 8.53
C ALA A 193 4.96 15.73 9.95
N GLU A 194 6.04 16.32 10.47
CA GLU A 194 6.05 16.97 11.78
C GLU A 194 5.17 18.23 11.81
N ASN A 195 5.13 18.99 10.71
CA ASN A 195 4.25 20.14 10.56
C ASN A 195 2.77 19.71 10.54
N ILE A 196 2.45 18.64 9.82
CA ILE A 196 1.10 18.03 9.83
C ILE A 196 0.72 17.63 11.25
N LEU A 197 1.60 16.93 11.96
CA LEU A 197 1.37 16.55 13.35
C LEU A 197 1.15 17.76 14.25
N SER A 198 1.98 18.80 14.14
CA SER A 198 1.87 20.01 14.95
C SER A 198 0.56 20.75 14.71
N TYR A 199 0.13 20.83 13.44
CA TYR A 199 -1.18 21.36 13.07
C TYR A 199 -2.32 20.54 13.67
N LEU A 200 -2.30 19.21 13.49
CA LEU A 200 -3.36 18.32 13.98
C LEU A 200 -3.42 18.27 15.52
N LYS A 201 -2.28 18.43 16.21
CA LYS A 201 -2.23 18.51 17.68
C LYS A 201 -2.85 19.80 18.23
N SER A 202 -2.78 20.90 17.47
CA SER A 202 -3.31 22.21 17.89
C SER A 202 -4.73 22.47 17.39
N TYR A 203 -5.25 21.62 16.50
CA TYR A 203 -6.60 21.74 15.96
C TYR A 203 -7.66 21.53 17.04
N GLN A 204 -8.68 22.38 17.06
CA GLN A 204 -9.81 22.28 17.99
C GLN A 204 -10.92 21.43 17.37
N TYR A 205 -10.94 20.16 17.73
CA TYR A 205 -11.94 19.20 17.27
C TYR A 205 -13.28 19.40 17.99
N LYS A 206 -14.39 19.33 17.25
CA LYS A 206 -15.74 19.42 17.83
C LYS A 206 -16.12 18.15 18.57
N ASP A 207 -15.90 17.02 17.92
CA ASP A 207 -16.20 15.68 18.39
C ASP A 207 -15.24 14.67 17.72
N VAL A 208 -15.33 13.39 18.09
CA VAL A 208 -14.47 12.34 17.52
C VAL A 208 -14.70 12.14 16.01
N GLN A 209 -15.91 12.39 15.50
CA GLN A 209 -16.23 12.21 14.09
C GLN A 209 -15.63 13.34 13.23
N ASP A 210 -15.66 14.58 13.72
CA ASP A 210 -14.95 15.73 13.19
C ASP A 210 -13.43 15.45 13.17
N MET A 211 -12.88 14.95 14.28
CA MET A 211 -11.47 14.54 14.38
C MET A 211 -11.08 13.50 13.33
N LYS A 212 -11.87 12.43 13.19
CA LYS A 212 -11.70 11.41 12.15
C LYS A 212 -11.66 12.03 10.75
N ASN A 213 -12.63 12.88 10.43
CA ASN A 213 -12.76 13.47 9.10
C ASN A 213 -11.61 14.44 8.78
N VAL A 214 -11.23 15.31 9.73
CA VAL A 214 -10.14 16.28 9.57
C VAL A 214 -8.80 15.57 9.39
N ILE A 215 -8.49 14.60 10.25
CA ILE A 215 -7.23 13.83 10.17
C ILE A 215 -7.15 13.08 8.85
N LYS A 216 -8.23 12.38 8.45
CA LYS A 216 -8.28 11.64 7.19
C LYS A 216 -8.07 12.57 5.99
N HIS A 217 -8.77 13.70 5.95
CA HIS A 217 -8.64 14.67 4.86
C HIS A 217 -7.22 15.21 4.73
N ILE A 218 -6.57 15.51 5.85
CA ILE A 218 -5.20 16.05 5.86
C ILE A 218 -4.20 15.00 5.41
N ILE A 219 -4.31 13.75 5.87
CA ILE A 219 -3.46 12.66 5.40
C ILE A 219 -3.63 12.44 3.89
N GLN A 220 -4.88 12.39 3.40
CA GLN A 220 -5.16 12.20 1.97
C GLN A 220 -4.65 13.36 1.10
N SER A 221 -4.80 14.60 1.57
CA SER A 221 -4.31 15.78 0.86
C SER A 221 -2.78 15.77 0.77
N ASN A 222 -2.09 15.42 1.86
CA ASN A 222 -0.64 15.32 1.85
C ASN A 222 -0.15 14.13 1.04
N TRP A 223 -0.81 12.98 1.10
CA TRP A 223 -0.53 11.86 0.21
C TRP A 223 -0.57 12.29 -1.27
N ALA A 224 -1.60 13.04 -1.68
CA ALA A 224 -1.70 13.53 -3.06
C ALA A 224 -0.60 14.53 -3.42
N ILE A 225 -0.19 15.41 -2.50
CA ILE A 225 0.91 16.36 -2.71
C ILE A 225 2.23 15.61 -2.89
N VAL A 226 2.53 14.66 -1.99
CA VAL A 226 3.76 13.87 -2.04
C VAL A 226 3.79 13.02 -3.30
N LEU A 227 2.70 12.33 -3.64
CA LEU A 227 2.60 11.52 -4.85
C LEU A 227 2.94 12.32 -6.11
N ARG A 228 2.41 13.55 -6.25
CA ARG A 228 2.65 14.42 -7.42
C ARG A 228 4.09 14.89 -7.57
N ARG A 229 4.92 14.77 -6.54
CA ARG A 229 6.36 15.11 -6.59
C ARG A 229 7.21 13.95 -7.12
N HIS A 230 6.66 12.74 -7.19
CA HIS A 230 7.35 11.59 -7.77
C HIS A 230 7.19 11.53 -9.29
N SER A 231 8.08 10.80 -9.97
CA SER A 231 7.94 10.50 -11.40
C SER A 231 6.63 9.75 -11.68
N ASN A 232 6.13 9.92 -12.91
CA ASN A 232 4.87 9.32 -13.36
C ASN A 232 4.83 7.78 -13.20
N GLU A 233 5.99 7.12 -13.23
CA GLU A 233 6.13 5.68 -12.99
C GLU A 233 5.61 5.30 -11.58
N TYR A 234 6.05 6.00 -10.53
CA TYR A 234 5.59 5.76 -9.15
C TYR A 234 4.17 6.29 -8.94
N GLN A 235 3.80 7.40 -9.58
CA GLN A 235 2.44 7.93 -9.49
C GLN A 235 1.38 6.92 -9.96
N ARG A 236 1.76 5.97 -10.83
CA ARG A 236 0.87 4.96 -11.40
C ARG A 236 1.04 3.58 -10.75
N ASP A 237 2.12 3.36 -10.00
CA ASP A 237 2.34 2.11 -9.28
C ASP A 237 1.44 2.02 -8.03
N ALA A 238 0.54 1.03 -8.04
CA ALA A 238 -0.42 0.81 -6.96
C ALA A 238 0.23 0.40 -5.63
N ARG A 239 1.38 -0.30 -5.67
CA ARG A 239 2.11 -0.74 -4.48
C ARG A 239 2.71 0.46 -3.78
N PHE A 240 3.38 1.33 -4.54
CA PHE A 240 3.92 2.59 -4.03
C PHE A 240 2.82 3.47 -3.44
N GLN A 241 1.74 3.70 -4.19
CA GLN A 241 0.61 4.51 -3.72
C GLN A 241 0.04 3.99 -2.40
N LYS A 242 -0.16 2.67 -2.29
CA LYS A 242 -0.67 2.01 -1.08
C LYS A 242 0.29 2.21 0.10
N ARG A 243 1.60 2.04 -0.10
CA ARG A 243 2.60 2.18 0.96
C ARG A 243 2.79 3.62 1.41
N LEU A 244 2.79 4.57 0.47
CA LEU A 244 2.81 5.98 0.82
C LEU A 244 1.58 6.36 1.67
N SER A 245 0.40 5.88 1.28
CA SER A 245 -0.82 6.10 2.05
C SER A 245 -0.70 5.51 3.45
N LEU A 246 -0.25 4.26 3.55
CA LEU A 246 -0.14 3.53 4.81
C LEU A 246 0.93 4.13 5.73
N ALA A 247 2.09 4.51 5.19
CA ALA A 247 3.17 5.10 5.96
C ALA A 247 2.77 6.44 6.57
N LEU A 248 2.13 7.32 5.78
CA LEU A 248 1.61 8.59 6.28
C LEU A 248 0.53 8.38 7.34
N GLU A 249 -0.40 7.44 7.11
CA GLU A 249 -1.46 7.10 8.05
C GLU A 249 -0.89 6.60 9.39
N ILE A 250 0.00 5.60 9.36
CA ILE A 250 0.63 5.04 10.56
C ILE A 250 1.42 6.10 11.31
N TYR A 251 2.27 6.86 10.61
CA TYR A 251 3.12 7.88 11.22
C TYR A 251 2.30 8.96 11.94
N VAL A 252 1.29 9.52 11.25
CA VAL A 252 0.45 10.58 11.81
C VAL A 252 -0.39 10.07 12.98
N LEU A 253 -1.04 8.91 12.84
CA LEU A 253 -1.91 8.37 13.89
C LEU A 253 -1.13 7.89 15.12
N HIS A 254 0.10 7.43 14.94
CA HIS A 254 0.99 7.14 16.06
C HIS A 254 1.31 8.43 16.85
N GLY A 255 1.68 9.50 16.15
CA GLY A 255 1.97 10.81 16.77
C GLY A 255 0.77 11.49 17.42
N LEU A 256 -0.45 11.13 17.02
CA LEU A 256 -1.71 11.63 17.59
C LEU A 256 -2.37 10.67 18.59
N HIS A 257 -1.79 9.49 18.83
CA HIS A 257 -2.41 8.41 19.59
C HIS A 257 -3.03 8.89 20.90
N LYS A 258 -2.24 9.57 21.73
CA LYS A 258 -2.69 10.04 23.04
C LYS A 258 -3.88 11.00 22.92
N ILE A 259 -3.82 11.98 22.03
CA ILE A 259 -4.88 12.99 21.86
C ILE A 259 -6.19 12.34 21.41
N ILE A 260 -6.11 11.42 20.44
CA ILE A 260 -7.29 10.73 19.93
C ILE A 260 -7.87 9.82 21.02
N TYR A 261 -7.01 9.04 21.68
CA TYR A 261 -7.45 8.08 22.69
C TYR A 261 -8.04 8.78 23.93
N ASP A 262 -7.44 9.87 24.38
CA ASP A 262 -7.96 10.70 25.47
C ASP A 262 -9.32 11.28 25.08
N LYS A 263 -9.48 11.78 23.84
CA LYS A 263 -10.76 12.31 23.35
C LYS A 263 -11.87 11.24 23.29
N ILE A 264 -11.55 10.04 22.82
CA ILE A 264 -12.49 8.90 22.84
C ILE A 264 -12.87 8.54 24.30
N SER A 265 -11.92 8.65 25.23
CA SER A 265 -12.16 8.42 26.66
C SER A 265 -13.03 9.49 27.31
N GLU A 266 -12.96 10.75 26.86
CA GLU A 266 -13.86 11.82 27.34
C GLU A 266 -15.30 11.56 26.92
N ASP A 267 -15.49 11.13 25.68
CA ASP A 267 -16.80 10.82 25.10
C ASP A 267 -17.31 9.44 25.55
N PHE A 268 -16.61 8.79 26.49
CA PHE A 268 -16.87 7.41 26.92
C PHE A 268 -18.31 7.15 27.36
N ASN A 269 -18.89 8.09 28.09
CA ASN A 269 -20.25 7.95 28.61
C ASN A 269 -21.31 7.96 27.50
N GLU A 270 -21.00 8.52 26.33
CA GLU A 270 -21.89 8.57 25.19
C GLU A 270 -21.87 7.26 24.39
N TYR A 271 -20.68 6.67 24.20
CA TYR A 271 -20.50 5.50 23.33
C TYR A 271 -20.43 4.15 24.05
N PHE A 272 -20.03 4.11 25.32
CA PHE A 272 -19.61 2.85 25.98
C PHE A 272 -20.30 2.56 27.32
N LYS A 273 -21.40 3.26 27.63
CA LYS A 273 -22.16 3.03 28.87
C LYS A 273 -22.53 1.56 29.09
N ASP A 274 -22.88 0.86 28.01
CA ASP A 274 -23.28 -0.54 28.05
C ASP A 274 -22.12 -1.47 28.44
N TYR A 275 -20.85 -1.06 28.30
CA TYR A 275 -19.68 -1.86 28.67
C TYR A 275 -19.19 -1.61 30.12
N SER A 276 -19.87 -0.76 30.89
CA SER A 276 -19.46 -0.41 32.26
C SER A 276 -19.37 -1.62 33.22
N HIS A 277 -20.22 -2.63 33.02
CA HIS A 277 -20.26 -3.85 33.84
C HIS A 277 -19.23 -4.92 33.38
N LEU A 278 -18.63 -4.75 32.20
CA LEU A 278 -17.74 -5.74 31.60
C LEU A 278 -16.51 -5.99 32.48
N LYS A 279 -15.98 -4.93 33.10
CA LYS A 279 -14.85 -5.03 34.03
C LYS A 279 -15.15 -5.98 35.18
N GLU A 280 -16.30 -5.81 35.84
CA GLU A 280 -16.72 -6.67 36.96
C GLU A 280 -16.91 -8.12 36.53
N LYS A 281 -17.47 -8.36 35.33
CA LYS A 281 -17.60 -9.71 34.76
C LYS A 281 -16.25 -10.35 34.47
N ILE A 282 -15.33 -9.63 33.83
CA ILE A 282 -13.98 -10.10 33.55
C ILE A 282 -13.27 -10.45 34.86
N ASP A 283 -13.34 -9.59 35.88
CA ASP A 283 -12.72 -9.83 37.18
C ASP A 283 -13.32 -11.06 37.88
N ALA A 284 -14.64 -11.22 37.85
CA ALA A 284 -15.32 -12.39 38.42
C ALA A 284 -14.92 -13.70 37.73
N LEU A 285 -14.90 -13.72 36.39
CA LEU A 285 -14.48 -14.90 35.61
C LEU A 285 -13.00 -15.24 35.82
N ASN A 286 -12.15 -14.22 35.90
CA ASN A 286 -10.72 -14.40 36.15
C ASN A 286 -10.47 -14.93 37.57
N ALA A 287 -11.15 -14.38 38.58
CA ALA A 287 -11.08 -14.83 39.97
C ALA A 287 -11.60 -16.25 40.17
N ALA A 288 -12.64 -16.65 39.41
CA ALA A 288 -13.14 -18.02 39.37
C ALA A 288 -12.17 -19.01 38.69
N GLY A 289 -11.08 -18.51 38.07
CA GLY A 289 -10.13 -19.34 37.35
C GLY A 289 -10.72 -19.96 36.09
N ALA A 290 -11.68 -19.28 35.44
CA ALA A 290 -12.43 -19.82 34.30
C ALA A 290 -11.49 -20.40 33.23
N THR A 291 -11.80 -21.62 32.79
CA THR A 291 -11.06 -22.36 31.76
C THR A 291 -11.76 -22.25 30.40
N PRO A 292 -11.07 -22.50 29.27
CA PRO A 292 -11.66 -22.31 27.94
C PRO A 292 -12.99 -23.07 27.76
N ASP A 293 -13.07 -24.31 28.22
CA ASP A 293 -14.28 -25.15 28.15
C ASP A 293 -15.44 -24.59 28.99
N GLN A 294 -15.14 -23.96 30.13
CA GLN A 294 -16.17 -23.30 30.95
C GLN A 294 -16.69 -22.02 30.30
N LEU A 295 -15.93 -21.41 29.38
CA LEU A 295 -16.34 -20.26 28.58
C LEU A 295 -16.96 -20.66 27.23
N GLY A 296 -17.26 -21.95 27.05
CA GLY A 296 -17.98 -22.49 25.90
C GLY A 296 -17.10 -23.17 24.86
N VAL A 297 -15.77 -23.01 24.92
CA VAL A 297 -14.86 -23.59 23.92
C VAL A 297 -15.05 -25.10 23.86
N ARG A 298 -15.20 -25.62 22.65
CA ARG A 298 -15.39 -27.05 22.40
C ARG A 298 -14.28 -27.87 23.07
N LYS A 299 -14.63 -29.01 23.70
CA LYS A 299 -13.71 -29.77 24.57
C LYS A 299 -12.46 -30.31 23.85
N ASP A 300 -12.56 -30.52 22.55
CA ASP A 300 -11.50 -30.87 21.59
C ASP A 300 -10.56 -29.69 21.27
N LEU A 301 -11.05 -28.46 21.38
CA LEU A 301 -10.29 -27.22 21.15
C LEU A 301 -9.81 -26.56 22.46
N ALA A 302 -10.36 -26.99 23.60
CA ALA A 302 -10.13 -26.37 24.90
C ALA A 302 -8.74 -26.69 25.46
N ILE A 303 -7.76 -25.88 25.07
CA ILE A 303 -6.39 -25.88 25.61
C ILE A 303 -6.08 -24.51 26.24
N MET A 304 -5.07 -24.46 27.10
CA MET A 304 -4.54 -23.17 27.55
C MET A 304 -3.83 -22.50 26.37
N LEU A 305 -4.21 -21.25 26.06
CA LEU A 305 -3.68 -20.51 24.91
C LEU A 305 -2.58 -19.54 25.36
N ALA A 306 -1.44 -20.09 25.75
CA ALA A 306 -0.31 -19.33 26.29
C ALA A 306 0.15 -18.24 25.32
N TYR A 307 0.32 -18.58 24.03
CA TYR A 307 0.89 -17.66 23.04
C TYR A 307 -0.06 -16.52 22.71
N GLY A 308 -1.35 -16.84 22.53
CA GLY A 308 -2.38 -15.83 22.34
C GLY A 308 -2.49 -14.89 23.55
N VAL A 309 -2.36 -15.42 24.77
CA VAL A 309 -2.41 -14.62 26.01
C VAL A 309 -1.21 -13.69 26.14
N VAL A 310 0.01 -14.18 25.89
CA VAL A 310 1.24 -13.37 25.98
C VAL A 310 1.23 -12.24 24.97
N GLU A 311 0.82 -12.50 23.73
CA GLU A 311 0.76 -11.45 22.70
C GLU A 311 -0.33 -10.42 23.02
N LEU A 312 -1.54 -10.85 23.42
CA LEU A 312 -2.66 -9.95 23.70
C LEU A 312 -2.43 -9.09 24.95
N ALA A 313 -1.66 -9.59 25.92
CA ALA A 313 -1.27 -8.81 27.09
C ALA A 313 -0.47 -7.54 26.75
N ASN A 314 0.11 -7.45 25.54
CA ASN A 314 0.81 -6.25 25.07
C ASN A 314 -0.12 -5.16 24.54
N LEU A 315 -1.42 -5.43 24.36
CA LEU A 315 -2.36 -4.50 23.71
C LEU A 315 -2.31 -3.10 24.31
N ASP A 316 -2.34 -2.98 25.63
CA ASP A 316 -2.32 -1.70 26.34
C ASP A 316 -1.02 -0.91 26.13
N ALA A 317 0.11 -1.60 25.90
CA ALA A 317 1.41 -0.99 25.64
C ALA A 317 1.58 -0.52 24.19
N THR A 318 0.69 -0.92 23.27
CA THR A 318 0.78 -0.53 21.86
C THR A 318 0.28 0.90 21.62
N ILE A 319 0.99 1.61 20.72
CA ILE A 319 0.73 3.03 20.40
C ILE A 319 0.24 3.14 18.95
N GLY A 320 -0.93 3.77 18.80
CA GLY A 320 -1.59 3.97 17.51
C GLY A 320 -2.54 2.82 17.15
N PRO A 321 -3.47 3.06 16.21
CA PRO A 321 -4.56 2.14 15.93
C PRO A 321 -4.08 0.92 15.11
N HIS A 322 -3.10 1.10 14.22
CA HIS A 322 -2.49 0.01 13.46
C HIS A 322 -1.74 -0.99 14.35
N ALA A 323 -0.97 -0.49 15.32
CA ALA A 323 -0.26 -1.36 16.26
C ALA A 323 -1.23 -2.20 17.12
N ARG A 324 -2.35 -1.58 17.57
CA ARG A 324 -3.42 -2.28 18.28
C ARG A 324 -4.09 -3.35 17.40
N LEU A 325 -4.41 -3.02 16.15
CA LEU A 325 -4.95 -3.98 15.18
C LEU A 325 -4.00 -5.15 14.94
N ASN A 326 -2.70 -4.89 14.76
CA ASN A 326 -1.71 -5.94 14.56
C ASN A 326 -1.55 -6.84 15.79
N CYS A 327 -1.60 -6.27 17.01
CA CYS A 327 -1.63 -7.05 18.25
C CYS A 327 -2.84 -8.00 18.31
N LEU A 328 -4.05 -7.52 17.96
CA LEU A 328 -5.24 -8.37 17.89
C LEU A 328 -5.11 -9.47 16.83
N LYS A 329 -4.62 -9.13 15.62
CA LYS A 329 -4.39 -10.11 14.54
C LYS A 329 -3.39 -11.20 14.97
N SER A 330 -2.24 -10.79 15.49
CA SER A 330 -1.17 -11.67 15.95
C SER A 330 -1.67 -12.59 17.07
N SER A 331 -2.36 -12.04 18.07
CA SER A 331 -2.93 -12.82 19.19
C SER A 331 -3.92 -13.89 18.71
N PHE A 332 -4.79 -13.52 17.77
CA PHE A 332 -5.76 -14.42 17.15
C PHE A 332 -5.07 -15.55 16.37
N GLU A 333 -4.05 -15.23 15.58
CA GLU A 333 -3.31 -16.20 14.78
C GLU A 333 -2.48 -17.15 15.66
N MET A 334 -1.85 -16.62 16.71
CA MET A 334 -1.12 -17.40 17.71
C MET A 334 -2.03 -18.43 18.40
N ALA A 335 -3.22 -18.01 18.83
CA ALA A 335 -4.18 -18.91 19.45
C ALA A 335 -4.63 -20.04 18.51
N ILE A 336 -4.88 -19.72 17.23
CA ILE A 336 -5.24 -20.74 16.23
C ILE A 336 -4.07 -21.69 15.96
N ALA A 337 -2.85 -21.17 15.85
CA ALA A 337 -1.65 -21.97 15.63
C ALA A 337 -1.40 -22.94 16.79
N GLU A 338 -1.56 -22.47 18.03
CA GLU A 338 -1.42 -23.28 19.24
C GLU A 338 -2.44 -24.42 19.30
N ILE A 339 -3.70 -24.14 18.96
CA ILE A 339 -4.75 -25.18 18.85
C ILE A 339 -4.40 -26.21 17.78
N LYS A 340 -4.01 -25.75 16.59
CA LYS A 340 -3.64 -26.66 15.49
C LYS A 340 -2.42 -27.52 15.85
N GLY A 341 -1.44 -26.95 16.55
CA GLY A 341 -0.28 -27.67 17.07
C GLY A 341 -0.68 -28.76 18.06
N ALA A 342 -1.50 -28.43 19.07
CA ALA A 342 -1.96 -29.39 20.07
C ALA A 342 -2.79 -30.55 19.46
N VAL A 343 -3.60 -30.24 18.43
CA VAL A 343 -4.37 -31.26 17.69
C VAL A 343 -3.43 -32.18 16.90
N ALA A 344 -2.45 -31.62 16.20
CA ALA A 344 -1.45 -32.39 15.45
C ALA A 344 -0.62 -33.30 16.36
N GLU A 345 -0.19 -32.82 17.53
CA GLU A 345 0.51 -33.63 18.52
C GLU A 345 -0.35 -34.75 19.12
N SER A 346 -1.63 -34.48 19.32
CA SER A 346 -2.56 -35.48 19.83
C SER A 346 -2.85 -36.57 18.79
N ALA A 347 -2.84 -36.20 17.51
CA ALA A 347 -2.95 -37.14 16.39
C ALA A 347 -1.68 -37.99 16.23
N SER A 348 -0.48 -37.42 16.37
CA SER A 348 0.77 -38.18 16.23
C SER A 348 1.05 -39.18 17.36
N LYS A 349 0.48 -38.96 18.55
CA LYS A 349 0.59 -39.88 19.71
C LYS A 349 -0.39 -41.05 19.65
N ASN A 350 -1.44 -40.96 18.83
CA ASN A 350 -2.42 -42.02 18.63
C ASN A 350 -2.16 -42.63 17.24
N ASP A 351 -1.44 -43.76 17.17
CA ASP A 351 -1.09 -44.53 15.95
C ASP A 351 -2.33 -45.11 15.20
N THR A 352 -3.40 -44.33 15.05
CA THR A 352 -4.58 -44.67 14.26
C THR A 352 -4.59 -43.78 13.03
N ASP A 353 -4.47 -44.41 11.84
CA ASP A 353 -4.59 -43.86 10.48
C ASP A 353 -5.97 -43.21 10.19
N ASP A 354 -6.53 -42.45 11.13
CA ASP A 354 -7.78 -41.74 10.93
C ASP A 354 -7.47 -40.35 10.35
N GLU A 355 -7.55 -40.24 9.02
CA GLU A 355 -7.63 -38.98 8.23
C GLU A 355 -8.64 -37.95 8.81
N VAL A 356 -9.52 -38.40 9.71
CA VAL A 356 -10.54 -37.60 10.42
C VAL A 356 -9.92 -36.60 11.40
N THR A 357 -8.76 -36.89 11.99
CA THR A 357 -8.12 -36.01 13.02
C THR A 357 -7.42 -34.79 12.41
N LEU A 358 -7.01 -34.89 11.13
CA LEU A 358 -6.34 -33.80 10.38
C LEU A 358 -7.31 -32.75 9.83
N ASN A 359 -8.61 -33.06 9.74
CA ASN A 359 -9.64 -32.18 9.19
C ASN A 359 -10.49 -31.49 10.27
N MET A 360 -9.92 -31.21 11.44
CA MET A 360 -10.62 -30.50 12.50
C MET A 360 -10.93 -29.06 12.08
N THR A 361 -12.21 -28.80 11.83
CA THR A 361 -12.68 -27.47 11.38
C THR A 361 -13.03 -26.62 12.60
N ILE A 362 -12.34 -25.48 12.73
CA ILE A 362 -12.66 -24.44 13.71
C ILE A 362 -13.79 -23.59 13.11
N MET A 363 -14.94 -23.56 13.77
CA MET A 363 -16.11 -22.80 13.34
C MET A 363 -16.05 -21.37 13.88
N PRO A 364 -16.78 -20.41 13.27
CA PRO A 364 -16.83 -19.03 13.76
C PRO A 364 -17.21 -18.90 15.25
N GLU A 365 -18.12 -19.76 15.72
CA GLU A 365 -18.54 -19.78 17.13
C GLU A 365 -17.38 -20.18 18.07
N ASP A 366 -16.53 -21.13 17.66
CA ASP A 366 -15.37 -21.51 18.47
C ASP A 366 -14.37 -20.35 18.54
N LEU A 367 -14.18 -19.62 17.44
CA LEU A 367 -13.31 -18.44 17.40
C LEU A 367 -13.77 -17.34 18.35
N ILE A 368 -15.09 -17.11 18.43
CA ILE A 368 -15.68 -16.16 19.39
C ILE A 368 -15.36 -16.59 20.82
N GLN A 369 -15.54 -17.87 21.15
CA GLN A 369 -15.30 -18.40 22.50
C GLN A 369 -13.81 -18.43 22.86
N ILE A 370 -12.94 -18.72 21.89
CA ILE A 370 -11.48 -18.61 22.01
C ILE A 370 -11.09 -17.17 22.33
N CYS A 371 -11.60 -16.20 21.56
CA CYS A 371 -11.36 -14.78 21.84
C CYS A 371 -11.93 -14.35 23.18
N THR A 372 -13.11 -14.84 23.59
CA THR A 372 -13.69 -14.60 24.92
C THR A 372 -12.73 -15.05 26.02
N TYR A 373 -12.15 -16.24 25.89
CA TYR A 373 -11.14 -16.73 26.82
C TYR A 373 -9.91 -15.82 26.89
N LEU A 374 -9.36 -15.42 25.74
CA LEU A 374 -8.20 -14.52 25.69
C LEU A 374 -8.48 -13.18 26.39
N ILE A 375 -9.63 -12.55 26.10
CA ILE A 375 -10.05 -11.28 26.71
C ILE A 375 -10.12 -11.40 28.25
N VAL A 376 -10.74 -12.47 28.75
CA VAL A 376 -10.90 -12.71 30.19
C VAL A 376 -9.54 -12.95 30.86
N LYS A 377 -8.65 -13.72 30.22
CA LYS A 377 -7.32 -14.04 30.78
C LYS A 377 -6.38 -12.84 30.79
N CYS A 378 -6.35 -12.08 29.69
CA CYS A 378 -5.53 -10.88 29.56
C CYS A 378 -6.12 -9.66 30.28
N LYS A 379 -7.35 -9.77 30.80
CA LYS A 379 -8.05 -8.69 31.50
C LYS A 379 -8.17 -7.43 30.64
N CYS A 380 -8.57 -7.58 29.37
CA CYS A 380 -8.65 -6.46 28.42
C CYS A 380 -9.86 -5.55 28.73
N TYR A 381 -9.74 -4.72 29.76
CA TYR A 381 -10.82 -3.88 30.26
C TYR A 381 -11.26 -2.79 29.27
N THR A 382 -10.36 -2.32 28.41
CA THR A 382 -10.59 -1.21 27.48
C THR A 382 -10.79 -1.68 26.04
N LEU A 383 -10.92 -2.99 25.79
CA LEU A 383 -10.95 -3.53 24.43
C LEU A 383 -12.06 -2.93 23.55
N PHE A 384 -13.23 -2.58 24.10
CA PHE A 384 -14.28 -1.90 23.32
C PHE A 384 -13.82 -0.54 22.78
N GLN A 385 -13.03 0.20 23.57
CA GLN A 385 -12.46 1.49 23.16
C GLN A 385 -11.38 1.27 22.10
N ASP A 386 -10.58 0.22 22.24
CA ASP A 386 -9.59 -0.17 21.25
C ASP A 386 -10.21 -0.55 19.91
N LEU A 387 -11.28 -1.36 19.93
CA LEU A 387 -12.02 -1.73 18.74
C LEU A 387 -12.65 -0.51 18.06
N TYR A 388 -13.23 0.41 18.85
CA TYR A 388 -13.76 1.66 18.32
C TYR A 388 -12.67 2.55 17.71
N TYR A 389 -11.52 2.65 18.38
CA TYR A 389 -10.37 3.42 17.91
C TYR A 389 -9.82 2.85 16.60
N ILE A 390 -9.65 1.53 16.50
CA ILE A 390 -9.21 0.85 15.28
C ILE A 390 -10.19 1.10 14.14
N GLU A 391 -11.47 0.86 14.37
CA GLU A 391 -12.50 0.90 13.31
C GLU A 391 -12.73 2.32 12.78
N ASN A 392 -12.46 3.34 13.60
CA ASN A 392 -12.62 4.73 13.19
C ASN A 392 -11.35 5.38 12.63
N PHE A 393 -10.16 4.92 13.02
CA PHE A 393 -8.90 5.57 12.66
C PHE A 393 -7.97 4.74 11.78
N VAL A 394 -8.20 3.44 11.59
CA VAL A 394 -7.55 2.67 10.51
C VAL A 394 -8.34 2.90 9.21
N PHE A 395 -7.92 3.88 8.41
CA PHE A 395 -8.64 4.29 7.20
C PHE A 395 -8.50 3.30 6.05
N SER A 396 -7.46 2.48 6.09
CA SER A 396 -7.20 1.38 5.16
C SER A 396 -7.94 0.08 5.51
N LEU A 397 -8.69 0.05 6.62
CA LEU A 397 -9.43 -1.13 7.05
C LEU A 397 -10.58 -1.45 6.08
N ASN A 398 -10.58 -2.68 5.57
CA ASN A 398 -11.68 -3.22 4.80
C ASN A 398 -12.46 -4.25 5.65
N PRO A 399 -13.76 -4.04 5.90
CA PRO A 399 -14.60 -4.99 6.65
C PRO A 399 -14.67 -6.39 6.04
N ALA A 400 -14.46 -6.52 4.73
CA ALA A 400 -14.50 -7.81 4.03
C ALA A 400 -13.18 -8.60 4.13
N ASP A 401 -12.10 -7.95 4.54
CA ASP A 401 -10.79 -8.60 4.64
C ASP A 401 -10.61 -9.31 5.99
N LYS A 402 -9.57 -10.15 6.08
CA LYS A 402 -9.23 -10.92 7.28
C LYS A 402 -9.16 -10.05 8.55
N ALA A 403 -8.61 -8.84 8.45
CA ALA A 403 -8.55 -7.90 9.57
C ALA A 403 -9.94 -7.46 10.05
N GLY A 404 -10.86 -7.16 9.12
CA GLY A 404 -12.26 -6.81 9.44
C GLY A 404 -13.02 -7.97 10.07
N TYR A 405 -12.79 -9.19 9.58
CA TYR A 405 -13.33 -10.41 10.19
C TYR A 405 -12.84 -10.60 11.63
N ILE A 406 -11.53 -10.48 11.88
CA ILE A 406 -10.95 -10.61 13.23
C ILE A 406 -11.56 -9.60 14.20
N LEU A 407 -11.73 -8.33 13.80
CA LEU A 407 -12.38 -7.33 14.64
C LEU A 407 -13.83 -7.70 14.97
N THR A 408 -14.57 -8.25 14.00
CA THR A 408 -15.94 -8.74 14.22
C THR A 408 -15.96 -9.86 15.25
N VAL A 409 -15.01 -10.80 15.19
CA VAL A 409 -14.89 -11.88 16.18
C VAL A 409 -14.63 -11.32 17.59
N TYR A 410 -13.70 -10.36 17.74
CA TYR A 410 -13.43 -9.74 19.04
C TYR A 410 -14.65 -8.96 19.59
N LYS A 411 -15.42 -8.29 18.73
CA LYS A 411 -16.68 -7.64 19.13
C LYS A 411 -17.70 -8.65 19.63
N SER A 412 -17.94 -9.71 18.87
CA SER A 412 -18.84 -10.79 19.28
C SER A 412 -18.36 -11.48 20.56
N ALA A 413 -17.04 -11.57 20.78
CA ALA A 413 -16.47 -12.11 22.01
C ALA A 413 -16.75 -11.24 23.24
N LEU A 414 -16.78 -9.91 23.08
CA LEU A 414 -17.21 -8.98 24.14
C LEU A 414 -18.70 -9.14 24.47
N GLU A 415 -19.55 -9.23 23.46
CA GLU A 415 -20.99 -9.49 23.64
C GLU A 415 -21.23 -10.87 24.28
N ASN A 416 -20.37 -11.85 23.98
CA ASN A 416 -20.45 -13.17 24.58
C ASN A 416 -20.12 -13.16 26.07
N ILE A 417 -19.14 -12.35 26.51
CA ILE A 417 -18.83 -12.20 27.95
C ILE A 417 -20.07 -11.73 28.72
N ASP A 418 -20.87 -10.84 28.14
CA ASP A 418 -22.09 -10.37 28.79
C ASP A 418 -23.15 -11.48 28.96
N LYS A 419 -23.12 -12.53 28.14
CA LYS A 419 -24.08 -13.65 28.26
C LYS A 419 -23.68 -14.69 29.30
N ILE A 420 -22.45 -14.64 29.82
CA ILE A 420 -21.94 -15.66 30.75
C ILE A 420 -22.44 -15.38 32.18
N ASP A 421 -23.04 -16.41 32.79
CA ASP A 421 -23.36 -16.39 34.21
C ASP A 421 -22.12 -16.73 35.04
N THR A 422 -21.54 -15.70 35.67
CA THR A 422 -20.33 -15.82 36.47
C THR A 422 -20.53 -16.64 37.75
N ASN A 423 -21.77 -16.81 38.22
CA ASN A 423 -22.07 -17.56 39.45
C ASN A 423 -22.30 -19.05 39.19
N ASN A 424 -22.51 -19.46 37.94
CA ASN A 424 -22.90 -20.82 37.57
C ASN A 424 -22.09 -21.33 36.37
N LEU A 425 -20.76 -21.33 36.51
CA LEU A 425 -19.88 -21.85 35.48
C LEU A 425 -20.02 -23.37 35.32
N PRO A 426 -19.93 -23.91 34.07
CA PRO A 426 -19.94 -25.34 33.82
C PRO A 426 -18.83 -26.09 34.57
N ALA A 427 -19.00 -27.40 34.77
CA ALA A 427 -17.98 -28.23 35.38
C ALA A 427 -16.71 -28.29 34.50
N ARG A 428 -15.56 -27.96 35.09
CA ARG A 428 -14.25 -27.96 34.42
C ARG A 428 -13.85 -29.36 33.93
N ASN A 429 -13.33 -29.42 32.72
CA ASN A 429 -12.70 -30.62 32.17
C ASN A 429 -11.34 -30.88 32.84
N LYS A 430 -11.19 -32.09 33.41
CA LYS A 430 -9.97 -32.52 34.12
C LYS A 430 -8.73 -32.64 33.21
N LYS A 431 -8.92 -32.66 31.88
CA LYS A 431 -7.82 -32.78 30.91
C LYS A 431 -7.06 -31.47 30.68
N ILE A 432 -7.61 -30.32 31.11
CA ILE A 432 -6.99 -29.01 30.88
C ILE A 432 -5.97 -28.73 31.99
N LYS A 433 -4.68 -28.72 31.63
CA LYS A 433 -3.58 -28.29 32.51
C LYS A 433 -3.74 -26.82 32.85
N THR A 434 -3.39 -26.42 34.07
CA THR A 434 -3.64 -25.05 34.58
C THR A 434 -2.44 -24.11 34.49
N GLU A 435 -1.25 -24.64 34.26
CA GLU A 435 0.02 -23.90 34.32
C GLU A 435 0.79 -24.09 33.02
N MET A 436 1.42 -23.00 32.59
CA MET A 436 2.32 -22.92 31.42
C MET A 436 3.72 -23.36 31.86
N ASP A 437 4.35 -24.26 31.12
CA ASP A 437 5.70 -24.74 31.43
C ASP A 437 6.76 -23.74 30.89
N LEU A 438 7.98 -23.78 31.44
CA LEU A 438 9.08 -22.91 30.98
C LEU A 438 9.49 -23.20 29.53
N ASP A 439 9.27 -24.43 29.05
CA ASP A 439 9.51 -24.83 27.68
C ASP A 439 8.55 -24.11 26.71
N ASP A 440 7.30 -23.87 27.11
CA ASP A 440 6.30 -23.15 26.30
C ASP A 440 6.77 -21.71 26.00
N LEU A 441 7.47 -21.05 26.93
CA LEU A 441 8.00 -19.69 26.77
C LEU A 441 9.11 -19.58 25.70
N SER A 442 9.93 -20.62 25.53
CA SER A 442 10.96 -20.67 24.49
C SER A 442 10.33 -20.84 23.11
N ASP A 443 9.32 -21.71 23.01
CA ASP A 443 8.60 -21.99 21.78
C ASP A 443 7.78 -20.79 21.28
N TYR A 444 7.26 -19.96 22.20
CA TYR A 444 6.63 -18.68 21.85
C TYR A 444 7.53 -17.77 21.01
N VAL A 445 8.81 -17.61 21.40
CA VAL A 445 9.76 -16.73 20.69
C VAL A 445 10.03 -17.26 19.28
N LEU A 446 10.09 -18.58 19.11
CA LEU A 446 10.26 -19.23 17.81
C LEU A 446 9.02 -19.06 16.93
N LEU A 447 7.82 -19.25 17.48
CA LEU A 447 6.56 -19.11 16.73
C LEU A 447 6.34 -17.66 16.26
N ARG A 448 6.66 -16.69 17.12
CA ARG A 448 6.55 -15.26 16.81
C ARG A 448 7.41 -14.82 15.64
N ASN A 449 8.61 -15.38 15.50
CA ASN A 449 9.51 -15.07 14.39
C ASN A 449 9.16 -15.81 13.09
N ASN A 450 8.31 -16.86 13.17
CA ASN A 450 7.95 -17.71 12.03
C ASN A 450 6.54 -17.45 11.48
N LEU A 451 5.72 -16.63 12.15
CA LEU A 451 4.48 -16.16 11.54
C LEU A 451 4.82 -15.25 10.35
N PRO A 452 4.19 -15.44 9.19
CA PRO A 452 4.35 -14.52 8.07
C PRO A 452 3.83 -13.14 8.48
N HIS A 453 4.77 -12.20 8.64
CA HIS A 453 4.49 -10.77 8.63
C HIS A 453 3.92 -10.44 7.24
N TYR A 454 2.63 -10.09 7.19
CA TYR A 454 1.86 -9.85 5.96
C TYR A 454 1.39 -8.40 5.86
#